data_AF-A0AAD9Y5L3-F1
#
_entry.id   AF-A0AAD9Y5L3-F1
#
_cell.length_a   1.000
_cell.length_b   1.000
_cell.length_c   1.000
_cell.angle_alpha   90.00
_cell.angle_beta   90.00
_cell.angle_gamma   90.00
#
_symmetry.space_group_name_H-M   'P 1'
#
loop_
_entity.id
_entity.type
_entity.pdbx_description
1 polymer ?
#
loop_
_entity_poly.entity_id
_entity_poly.type
_entity_poly.pdbx_seq_one_letter_code
_entity_poly.pdbx_strand_id
1 'polypeptide(L)' 'MLSYTENDIINALKAIANGQSIKKAVFEHSMPRLTLQCRIKGVQTQDIPFSDLQRLSLT' A
#
# COMPACT_ATOMS: atom_id res chain seq x y z
N MET A 1 11.84 -8.89 7.15
CA MET A 1 11.63 -8.31 5.81
C MET A 1 10.16 -7.94 5.74
N LEU A 2 9.83 -6.65 5.64
CA LEU A 2 8.46 -6.14 5.71
C LEU A 2 7.76 -6.40 4.38
N SER A 3 7.05 -7.53 4.29
CA SER A 3 6.28 -7.92 3.12
C SER A 3 4.88 -7.32 3.24
N TYR A 4 4.61 -6.25 2.51
CA TYR A 4 3.30 -5.65 2.43
C TYR A 4 2.68 -5.90 1.05
N THR A 5 1.40 -6.28 1.01
CA THR A 5 0.72 -6.65 -0.24
C THR A 5 -0.04 -5.48 -0.85
N GLU A 6 -0.43 -5.59 -2.12
CA GLU A 6 -1.31 -4.59 -2.74
C GLU A 6 -2.65 -4.46 -2.01
N ASN A 7 -3.17 -5.56 -1.47
CA ASN A 7 -4.41 -5.54 -0.69
C ASN A 7 -4.27 -4.69 0.58
N ASP A 8 -3.10 -4.78 1.25
CA ASP A 8 -2.80 -3.91 2.37
C ASP A 8 -2.72 -2.44 1.94
N ILE A 9 -2.17 -2.13 0.75
CA ILE A 9 -2.11 -0.74 0.24
C ILE A 9 -3.53 -0.22 0.04
N ILE A 10 -4.39 -1.03 -0.58
CA ILE A 10 -5.79 -0.68 -0.82
C ILE A 10 -6.54 -0.47 0.50
N ASN A 11 -6.32 -1.34 1.49
CA ASN A 11 -6.94 -1.21 2.82
C ASN A 11 -6.45 0.04 3.55
N ALA A 12 -5.14 0.31 3.52
CA ALA A 12 -4.57 1.52 4.09
C ALA A 12 -5.12 2.80 3.42
N LEU A 13 -5.28 2.79 2.10
CA LEU A 13 -5.89 3.91 1.37
C LEU A 13 -7.36 4.10 1.73
N LYS A 14 -8.15 3.02 1.84
CA LYS A 14 -9.54 3.07 2.30
C LYS A 14 -9.65 3.62 3.71
N ALA A 15 -8.78 3.16 4.62
CA ALA A 15 -8.71 3.67 5.98
C ALA A 15 -8.41 5.18 6.01
N ILE A 16 -7.46 5.64 5.20
CA ILE A 16 -7.14 7.07 5.07
C ILE A 16 -8.33 7.87 4.52
N ALA A 17 -9.02 7.35 3.50
CA ALA A 17 -10.23 7.96 2.95
C ALA A 17 -11.37 8.05 3.99
N ASN A 18 -11.46 7.08 4.90
CA ASN A 18 -12.39 7.08 6.03
C ASN A 18 -11.98 8.00 7.19
N GLY A 19 -10.89 8.78 7.05
CA GLY A 19 -10.43 9.74 8.04
C GLY A 19 -9.29 9.26 8.95
N GLN A 20 -8.71 8.08 8.67
CA GLN A 20 -7.57 7.58 9.42
C GLN A 20 -6.28 8.33 9.06
N SER A 21 -5.48 8.67 10.06
CA SER A 21 -4.17 9.28 9.85
C SER A 21 -3.22 8.34 9.11
N ILE A 22 -2.46 8.87 8.14
CA ILE A 22 -1.46 8.13 7.36
C ILE A 22 -0.47 7.38 8.28
N LYS A 23 -0.02 8.02 9.38
CA LYS A 23 0.88 7.38 10.35
C LYS A 23 0.28 6.12 11.01
N LYS A 24 -1.03 6.13 11.28
CA LYS A 24 -1.73 4.99 11.89
C LYS A 24 -1.86 3.86 10.87
N ALA A 25 -2.23 4.18 9.63
CA ALA A 25 -2.31 3.19 8.55
C ALA A 25 -0.94 2.54 8.24
N VAL A 26 0.15 3.32 8.28
CA VAL A 26 1.54 2.83 8.14
C VAL A 26 1.90 1.82 9.22
N PHE A 27 1.56 2.13 10.48
CA PHE A 27 1.86 1.26 11.61
C PHE A 27 1.02 -0.03 11.55
N GLU A 28 -0.26 0.10 11.24
CA GLU A 28 -1.21 -1.02 11.19
C GLU A 28 -0.92 -1.99 10.04
N HIS A 29 -0.55 -1.47 8.87
CA HIS A 29 -0.20 -2.29 7.70
C HIS A 29 1.30 -2.54 7.55
N SER A 30 2.11 -2.14 8.54
CA SER A 30 3.57 -2.36 8.53
C SER A 30 4.23 -1.90 7.21
N MET A 31 3.82 -0.73 6.71
CA MET A 31 4.24 -0.21 5.41
C MET A 31 5.12 1.03 5.49
N PRO A 32 6.00 1.27 4.50
CA PRO A 32 6.66 2.55 4.39
C PRO A 32 5.66 3.69 4.16
N ARG A 33 5.76 4.75 4.97
CA ARG A 33 4.97 5.98 4.79
C ARG A 33 5.13 6.58 3.40
N LEU A 34 6.32 6.45 2.83
CA LEU A 34 6.63 6.93 1.49
C LEU A 34 5.74 6.24 0.44
N THR A 35 5.52 4.92 0.55
CA THR A 35 4.65 4.14 -0.36
C THR A 35 3.23 4.70 -0.39
N LEU A 36 2.63 4.97 0.78
CA LEU A 36 1.28 5.55 0.85
C LEU A 36 1.24 6.99 0.34
N GLN A 37 2.24 7.82 0.66
CA GLN A 37 2.31 9.19 0.16
C GLN A 37 2.46 9.25 -1.37
N CYS A 38 3.29 8.39 -1.95
CA CYS A 38 3.45 8.23 -3.38
C CYS A 38 2.11 7.85 -4.04
N ARG A 39 1.40 6.86 -3.47
CA ARG A 39 0.10 6.40 -3.98
C ARG A 39 -1.00 7.48 -3.88
N ILE A 40 -1.05 8.25 -2.80
CA ILE A 40 -1.97 9.40 -2.64
C ILE A 40 -1.69 10.49 -3.69
N LYS A 41 -0.42 10.76 -3.98
CA LYS A 41 -0.01 11.76 -4.98
C LYS A 41 -0.15 11.29 -6.43
N GLY A 42 -0.61 10.05 -6.65
CA GLY A 42 -0.65 9.44 -7.99
C GLY A 42 0.74 9.14 -8.58
N VAL A 43 1.80 9.28 -7.78
CA VAL A 43 3.18 9.01 -8.22
C VAL A 43 3.50 7.59 -7.82
N GLN A 44 3.49 6.66 -8.76
CA GLN A 44 3.91 5.29 -8.54
C GLN A 44 5.45 5.23 -8.63
N THR A 45 6.16 5.60 -7.55
CA THR A 45 7.63 5.78 -7.60
C THR A 45 8.43 4.46 -7.59
N GLN A 46 7.80 3.30 -7.38
CA GLN A 46 8.51 2.02 -7.43
C GLN A 46 7.69 0.93 -8.10
N ASP A 47 8.26 0.40 -9.18
CA ASP A 47 7.84 -0.72 -10.03
C ASP A 47 7.71 -2.08 -9.32
N ILE A 48 7.69 -2.15 -7.98
CA ILE A 48 7.62 -3.45 -7.31
C ILE A 48 6.83 -3.40 -5.99
N PRO A 49 5.49 -3.39 -6.03
CA PRO A 49 4.70 -3.91 -4.94
C PRO A 49 4.66 -5.43 -5.09
N PHE A 50 5.77 -6.13 -4.81
CA PHE A 50 5.85 -7.61 -4.81
C PHE A 50 4.94 -8.25 -5.89
N SER A 51 5.26 -8.03 -7.17
CA SER A 51 4.44 -8.52 -8.29
C SER A 51 4.21 -10.04 -8.23
N ASP A 52 5.09 -10.77 -7.55
CA ASP A 52 4.94 -12.20 -7.22
C ASP A 52 3.71 -12.55 -6.35
N LEU A 53 3.15 -11.61 -5.57
CA LEU A 53 1.93 -11.82 -4.76
C LEU A 53 0.69 -11.17 -5.35
N GLN A 54 0.84 -10.34 -6.38
CA GLN A 54 -0.29 -9.94 -7.20
C GLN A 54 -0.68 -11.18 -7.99
N ARG A 55 -1.76 -11.85 -7.56
CA ARG A 55 -2.37 -12.97 -8.29
C ARG A 55 -2.70 -12.50 -9.71
N LEU A 56 -1.74 -12.63 -10.61
CA LEU A 56 -2.00 -12.87 -12.01
C LEU A 56 -2.74 -14.19 -12.02
N SER A 57 -4.07 -14.10 -11.94
CA SER A 57 -4.95 -15.14 -12.45
C SER A 57 -4.56 -15.33 -13.91
N LEU A 58 -3.63 -16.25 -14.15
CA LEU A 58 -3.41 -16.81 -15.47
C LEU A 58 -4.76 -17.35 -15.91
N THR A 59 -5.33 -16.71 -16.92
CA THR A 59 -6.52 -17.18 -17.62
C THR A 59 -6.11 -18.24 -18.61
#